data_AF-A0A9N9MHZ4-F1
#
_entry.id   AF-A0A9N9MHZ4-F1
#
_cell.length_a   1.000
_cell.length_b   1.000
_cell.length_c   1.000
_cell.angle_alpha   90.00
_cell.angle_beta   90.00
_cell.angle_gamma   90.00
#
_symmetry.space_group_name_H-M   'P 1'
#
loop_
_entity.id
_entity.type
_entity.pdbx_description
1 polymer ?
#
loop_
_entity_poly.entity_id
_entity_poly.type
_entity_poly.pdbx_seq_one_letter_code
_entity_poly.pdbx_strand_id
1 'polypeptide(L)'
;MPMSCLVFGCTSRANRDVVSFHSIPTELSFRFLTHKNDLSRKRRAAWIAALRRNDLTMSKIANYKTNGRICSRHFITGKPSPLENEDDPDWIPSLYMGYDGDVFPSEFPRYKKRRQAEVVDVDPVALDTKPLEIPIIKTENIGKEISHEMDMDGYEVPQKSQDDGEIETREDFCKMEDDLLLKEDEFYKENEKLELRTKQLLVKVNDVMKIQDNLIKDTYKTRTELNEVIKGNKYPKKTIPEETLRLLDEAKNDERLGSANTDRILRVFKGKFIAAEADKEKLQNELRQKNEEAKKLQKENQMLKEEKEKWFLSYNSGKNTIGKLESQITNISAKLQSKETENACLKKELEHLKKQLKNGNLNFNNCEVRLTRACEENEKLKGSLKQAKEEEKDLKDGYRKQLNELTSVVKHLEKQKIELLNGFKKQTQLIDVLKKQKIHVEALKLGEMTEAEYLKILDWNFDK
;
A
#
# COMPACT_ATOMS: atom_id res chain seq x y z
N MET A 1 13.58 10.41 29.30
CA MET A 1 12.82 11.66 29.11
C MET A 1 11.75 11.39 28.06
N PRO A 2 10.48 11.78 28.27
CA PRO A 2 9.41 11.52 27.31
C PRO A 2 9.67 12.26 25.99
N MET A 3 9.36 11.62 24.87
CA MET A 3 9.52 12.17 23.53
C MET A 3 8.56 13.36 23.33
N SER A 4 9.09 14.52 22.93
CA SER A 4 8.32 15.73 22.63
C SER A 4 8.58 16.24 21.22
N CYS A 5 7.59 16.89 20.62
CA CYS A 5 7.72 17.50 19.28
C CYS A 5 8.69 18.70 19.32
N LEU A 6 9.50 18.85 18.26
CA LEU A 6 10.49 19.92 18.12
C LEU A 6 9.93 21.21 17.49
N VAL A 7 8.78 21.12 16.83
CA VAL A 7 8.12 22.25 16.16
C VAL A 7 7.72 23.31 17.18
N PHE A 8 7.93 24.59 16.84
CA PHE A 8 7.65 25.71 17.71
C PHE A 8 6.16 25.75 18.10
N GLY A 9 5.87 25.94 19.39
CA GLY A 9 4.49 25.95 19.91
C GLY A 9 3.80 24.59 20.00
N CYS A 10 4.37 23.52 19.44
CA CYS A 10 3.80 22.18 19.55
C CYS A 10 4.10 21.56 20.93
N THR A 11 3.07 21.28 21.72
CA THR A 11 3.22 20.64 23.05
C THR A 11 3.00 19.14 23.03
N SER A 12 3.00 18.51 21.85
CA SER A 12 2.73 17.07 21.71
C SER A 12 3.78 16.21 22.41
N ARG A 13 3.32 15.21 23.18
CA ARG A 13 4.18 14.26 23.92
C ARG A 13 3.71 12.82 23.72
N ALA A 14 4.65 11.91 23.51
CA ALA A 14 4.35 10.50 23.23
C ALA A 14 3.61 9.76 24.36
N ASN A 15 3.72 10.23 25.61
CA ASN A 15 3.03 9.63 26.74
C ASN A 15 1.63 10.21 27.00
N ARG A 16 1.24 11.28 26.30
CA ARG A 16 -0.04 11.98 26.50
C ARG A 16 -0.92 11.92 25.27
N ASP A 17 -0.33 12.09 24.10
CA ASP A 17 -1.07 12.32 22.86
C ASP A 17 -0.91 11.11 21.93
N VAL A 18 -2.01 10.69 21.28
CA VAL A 18 -2.04 9.60 20.31
C VAL A 18 -1.53 10.10 18.96
N VAL A 19 -0.22 10.37 18.88
CA VAL A 19 0.46 10.83 17.66
C VAL A 19 1.76 10.07 17.45
N SER A 20 2.09 9.76 16.19
CA SER A 20 3.38 9.17 15.84
C SER A 20 4.45 10.26 15.78
N PHE A 21 5.71 9.89 16.03
CA PHE A 21 6.84 10.80 16.06
C PHE A 21 7.88 10.35 15.03
N HIS A 22 8.21 11.23 14.09
CA HIS A 22 9.16 11.00 13.02
C HIS A 22 10.45 11.75 13.30
N SER A 23 11.58 11.07 13.15
CA SER A 23 12.91 11.66 13.38
C SER A 23 13.33 12.51 12.18
N ILE A 24 14.07 13.60 12.43
CA ILE A 24 14.72 14.36 11.36
C ILE A 24 15.62 13.42 10.54
N PRO A 25 15.51 13.41 9.19
CA PRO A 25 16.31 12.55 8.33
C PRO A 25 17.81 12.70 8.59
N THR A 26 18.52 11.57 8.63
CA THR A 26 19.98 11.54 8.65
C THR A 26 20.54 11.68 7.23
N GLU A 27 21.72 12.28 7.09
CA GLU A 27 22.41 12.31 5.79
C GLU A 27 22.93 10.91 5.50
N LEU A 28 22.57 10.38 4.34
CA LEU A 28 23.05 9.09 3.85
C LEU A 28 24.38 9.31 3.10
N SER A 29 25.29 8.35 3.23
CA SER A 29 26.62 8.40 2.60
C SER A 29 26.94 7.05 1.95
N PHE A 30 26.27 6.75 0.84
CA PHE A 30 26.55 5.58 0.01
C PHE A 30 27.71 5.85 -0.95
N ARG A 31 28.60 4.86 -1.11
CA ARG A 31 29.81 4.99 -1.93
C ARG A 31 29.53 5.06 -3.44
N PHE A 32 28.43 4.44 -3.89
CA PHE A 32 28.10 4.27 -5.31
C PHE A 32 26.77 4.93 -5.74
N LEU A 33 25.94 5.40 -4.78
CA LEU A 33 24.64 6.01 -5.05
C LEU A 33 24.66 7.49 -4.65
N THR A 34 25.45 8.29 -5.37
CA THR A 34 25.64 9.73 -5.10
C THR A 34 24.33 10.51 -5.14
N HIS A 35 23.44 10.19 -6.09
CA HIS A 35 22.11 10.81 -6.21
C HIS A 35 21.26 10.68 -4.93
N LYS A 36 21.29 9.50 -4.26
CA LYS A 36 20.56 9.32 -2.99
C LYS A 36 21.19 10.09 -1.83
N ASN A 37 22.51 10.26 -1.85
CA ASN A 37 23.20 11.08 -0.84
C ASN A 37 22.79 12.55 -0.99
N ASP A 38 22.77 13.06 -2.22
CA ASP A 38 22.39 14.44 -2.51
C ASP A 38 20.93 14.71 -2.12
N LEU A 39 20.01 13.80 -2.46
CA LEU A 39 18.62 13.87 -2.01
C LEU A 39 18.50 13.86 -0.49
N SER A 40 19.24 12.98 0.20
CA SER A 40 19.19 12.92 1.67
C SER A 40 19.67 14.22 2.33
N ARG A 41 20.71 14.85 1.75
CA ARG A 41 21.26 16.13 2.19
C ARG A 41 20.25 17.26 1.97
N LYS A 42 19.66 17.33 0.77
CA LYS A 42 18.60 18.30 0.44
C LYS A 42 17.41 18.17 1.39
N ARG A 43 16.93 16.94 1.61
CA ARG A 43 15.79 16.65 2.47
C ARG A 43 16.04 17.11 3.91
N ARG A 44 17.20 16.75 4.45
CA ARG A 44 17.57 17.15 5.81
C ARG A 44 17.66 18.68 5.94
N ALA A 45 18.31 19.34 4.98
CA ALA A 45 18.41 20.81 4.95
C ALA A 45 17.03 21.47 4.92
N ALA A 46 16.11 20.95 4.10
CA ALA A 46 14.75 21.47 3.99
C ALA A 46 13.93 21.28 5.28
N TRP A 47 14.07 20.13 5.95
CA TRP A 47 13.47 19.91 7.28
C TRP A 47 13.95 20.90 8.33
N ILE A 48 15.26 21.20 8.35
CA ILE A 48 15.85 22.16 9.28
C ILE A 48 15.37 23.59 8.96
N ALA A 49 15.32 23.94 7.67
CA ALA A 49 14.82 25.23 7.21
C ALA A 49 13.35 25.45 7.59
N ALA A 50 12.51 24.42 7.46
CA ALA A 50 11.09 24.47 7.83
C ALA A 50 10.87 24.74 9.33
N LEU A 51 11.78 24.27 10.20
CA LEU A 51 11.71 24.52 11.64
C LEU A 51 12.06 25.97 12.04
N ARG A 52 12.64 26.79 11.14
CA ARG A 52 12.98 28.22 11.36
C ARG A 52 13.56 28.55 12.74
N ARG A 53 14.38 27.65 13.29
CA ARG A 53 14.94 27.74 14.64
C ARG A 53 16.44 27.97 14.58
N ASN A 54 16.85 29.20 14.84
CA ASN A 54 18.26 29.61 14.85
C ASN A 54 19.07 28.95 15.97
N ASP A 55 18.38 28.37 16.98
CA ASP A 55 19.02 27.69 18.10
C ASP A 55 19.37 26.22 17.80
N LEU A 56 18.91 25.65 16.69
CA LEU A 56 19.16 24.27 16.28
C LEU A 56 20.40 24.16 15.37
N THR A 57 21.57 24.02 15.97
CA THR A 57 22.81 23.70 15.22
C THR A 57 22.86 22.21 14.90
N MET A 58 23.63 21.82 13.87
CA MET A 58 23.79 20.42 13.45
C MET A 58 24.25 19.52 14.61
N SER A 59 25.10 20.05 15.49
CA SER A 59 25.58 19.39 16.70
C SER A 59 24.49 19.13 17.75
N LYS A 60 23.48 20.02 17.86
CA LYS A 60 22.34 19.82 18.76
C LYS A 60 21.38 18.78 18.21
N ILE A 61 21.15 18.75 16.90
CA ILE A 61 20.29 17.72 16.29
C ILE A 61 20.94 16.33 16.38
N ALA A 62 22.27 16.25 16.29
CA ALA A 62 23.04 15.01 16.38
C ALA A 62 23.21 14.45 17.80
N ASN A 63 22.90 15.22 18.85
CA ASN A 63 23.07 14.76 20.23
C ASN A 63 21.94 13.78 20.62
N TYR A 64 22.32 12.64 21.22
CA TYR A 64 21.43 11.53 21.61
C TYR A 64 20.25 11.92 22.51
N LYS A 65 20.32 13.10 23.17
CA LYS A 65 19.28 13.63 24.06
C LYS A 65 18.23 14.50 23.35
N THR A 66 18.53 14.98 22.14
CA THR A 66 17.73 15.90 21.32
C THR A 66 17.51 15.31 19.93
N ASN A 67 17.29 13.99 19.86
CA ASN A 67 16.77 13.25 18.71
C ASN A 67 15.55 14.00 18.15
N GLY A 68 15.77 14.94 17.25
CA GLY A 68 14.76 15.91 16.85
C GLY A 68 13.60 15.16 16.24
N ARG A 69 12.46 15.13 16.94
CA ARG A 69 11.26 14.44 16.46
C ARG A 69 10.15 15.43 16.18
N ILE A 70 9.43 15.17 15.12
CA ILE A 70 8.27 15.94 14.67
C ILE A 70 7.08 15.00 14.72
N CYS A 71 5.96 15.42 15.31
CA CYS A 71 4.78 14.57 15.39
C CYS A 71 4.00 14.54 14.06
N SER A 72 3.17 13.53 13.88
CA SER A 72 2.36 13.33 12.67
C SER A 72 1.48 14.51 12.28
N ARG A 73 1.12 15.38 13.24
CA ARG A 73 0.24 16.52 12.99
C ARG A 73 0.82 17.56 12.02
N HIS A 74 2.12 17.52 11.77
CA HIS A 74 2.81 18.45 10.86
C HIS A 74 2.92 17.93 9.42
N PHE A 75 2.29 16.80 9.13
CA PHE A 75 2.22 16.16 7.81
C PHE A 75 0.74 15.95 7.44
N ILE A 76 0.40 16.11 6.17
CA ILE A 76 -0.95 15.93 5.60
C ILE A 76 -1.40 14.47 5.78
N THR A 77 -0.55 13.51 5.41
CA THR A 77 -0.81 12.07 5.55
C THR A 77 -0.41 11.52 6.92
N GLY A 78 0.11 12.38 7.81
CA GLY A 78 0.59 11.97 9.13
C GLY A 78 1.97 11.32 9.15
N LYS A 79 2.63 11.20 8.00
CA LYS A 79 3.99 10.64 7.87
C LYS A 79 4.77 11.33 6.77
N PRO A 80 6.11 11.37 6.84
CA PRO A 80 6.92 11.86 5.76
C PRO A 80 6.86 10.96 4.52
N SER A 81 6.88 11.57 3.33
CA SER A 81 6.96 10.84 2.05
C SER A 81 8.31 10.09 1.89
N PRO A 82 8.44 9.06 1.03
CA PRO A 82 9.73 8.45 0.70
C PRO A 82 10.78 9.46 0.21
N LEU A 83 12.08 9.12 0.34
CA LEU A 83 13.17 10.04 -0.01
C LEU A 83 13.17 10.41 -1.51
N GLU A 84 12.77 9.45 -2.34
CA GLU A 84 12.75 9.54 -3.80
C GLU A 84 11.66 10.47 -4.36
N ASN A 85 10.62 10.79 -3.57
CA ASN A 85 9.48 11.59 -4.03
C ASN A 85 9.62 13.05 -3.56
N GLU A 86 10.53 13.81 -4.19
CA GLU A 86 10.83 15.22 -3.83
C GLU A 86 9.59 16.15 -3.97
N ASP A 87 8.68 15.84 -4.90
CA ASP A 87 7.50 16.67 -5.21
C ASP A 87 6.28 16.41 -4.29
N ASP A 88 6.39 15.46 -3.36
CA ASP A 88 5.30 15.14 -2.44
C ASP A 88 5.15 16.25 -1.37
N PRO A 89 3.92 16.76 -1.10
CA PRO A 89 3.71 17.81 -0.11
C PRO A 89 4.09 17.40 1.32
N ASP A 90 4.22 16.09 1.61
CA ASP A 90 4.73 15.53 2.88
C ASP A 90 6.22 15.17 2.85
N TRP A 91 6.96 15.56 1.82
CA TRP A 91 8.42 15.36 1.78
C TRP A 91 9.11 16.12 2.93
N ILE A 92 8.53 17.27 3.33
CA ILE A 92 8.93 18.14 4.44
C ILE A 92 7.69 18.43 5.31
N PRO A 93 7.81 18.53 6.65
CA PRO A 93 6.71 19.00 7.49
C PRO A 93 6.33 20.44 7.17
N SER A 94 5.07 20.66 6.84
CA SER A 94 4.54 21.92 6.32
C SER A 94 3.34 22.45 7.13
N LEU A 95 2.60 21.59 7.83
CA LEU A 95 1.39 21.99 8.56
C LEU A 95 1.66 22.47 9.99
N TYR A 96 0.94 23.49 10.42
CA TYR A 96 0.92 24.00 11.80
C TYR A 96 2.32 24.26 12.39
N MET A 97 3.22 24.84 11.58
CA MET A 97 4.62 25.07 11.98
C MET A 97 4.77 26.20 13.02
N GLY A 98 3.68 26.88 13.37
CA GLY A 98 3.62 27.88 14.44
C GLY A 98 3.99 29.30 14.02
N TYR A 99 4.17 29.55 12.73
CA TYR A 99 4.60 30.84 12.17
C TYR A 99 3.51 31.57 11.37
N ASP A 100 2.57 30.84 10.75
CA ASP A 100 1.64 31.41 9.76
C ASP A 100 0.21 31.64 10.29
N GLY A 101 0.04 31.75 11.61
CA GLY A 101 -1.28 31.98 12.21
C GLY A 101 -2.22 30.77 12.21
N ASP A 102 -1.79 29.64 11.65
CA ASP A 102 -2.51 28.36 11.70
C ASP A 102 -2.61 27.84 13.14
N VAL A 103 -3.74 28.15 13.78
CA VAL A 103 -4.06 27.68 15.12
C VAL A 103 -4.52 26.23 15.05
N PHE A 104 -3.85 25.35 15.80
CA PHE A 104 -4.34 23.99 16.03
C PHE A 104 -5.80 24.03 16.53
N PRO A 105 -6.73 23.24 15.94
CA PRO A 105 -8.02 22.99 16.57
C PRO A 105 -7.77 22.34 17.93
N SER A 106 -7.92 23.12 18.98
CA SER A 106 -7.67 22.68 20.35
C SER A 106 -8.98 22.16 20.93
N GLU A 107 -9.05 20.87 21.26
CA GLU A 107 -10.16 20.30 22.02
C GLU A 107 -10.20 20.75 23.50
N PHE A 108 -9.25 21.58 23.96
CA PHE A 108 -9.18 22.02 25.36
C PHE A 108 -8.68 23.47 25.50
N PRO A 109 -9.54 24.43 25.88
CA PRO A 109 -9.15 25.83 26.06
C PRO A 109 -8.05 25.97 27.12
N ARG A 110 -6.84 26.38 26.73
CA ARG A 110 -5.82 26.84 27.69
C ARG A 110 -6.05 28.31 28.03
N TYR A 111 -6.31 28.54 29.31
CA TYR A 111 -6.33 29.83 30.00
C TYR A 111 -5.10 30.70 29.66
N LYS A 112 -5.32 31.86 29.02
CA LYS A 112 -4.27 32.85 28.73
C LYS A 112 -4.10 33.77 29.95
N LYS A 113 -2.94 33.67 30.63
CA LYS A 113 -2.44 34.73 31.51
C LYS A 113 -1.76 35.81 30.66
N ARG A 114 -2.22 37.05 30.84
CA ARG A 114 -1.73 38.34 30.33
C ARG A 114 -0.19 38.45 30.27
N ARG A 115 0.33 38.95 29.14
CA ARG A 115 1.33 40.04 29.08
C ARG A 115 1.28 40.71 27.69
N GLN A 116 1.41 42.03 27.71
CA GLN A 116 1.20 43.02 26.66
C GLN A 116 2.34 43.08 25.64
N ALA A 117 2.00 43.38 24.38
CA ALA A 117 2.72 44.19 23.36
C ALA A 117 1.96 43.98 22.02
N GLU A 118 1.05 44.88 21.65
CA GLU A 118 1.25 46.01 20.71
C GLU A 118 1.49 45.60 19.24
N VAL A 119 0.47 45.89 18.41
CA VAL A 119 0.43 46.45 17.04
C VAL A 119 1.37 45.80 15.99
N VAL A 120 0.92 45.34 14.81
CA VAL A 120 0.35 46.10 13.69
C VAL A 120 -0.39 45.16 12.71
N ASP A 121 -1.54 45.63 12.23
CA ASP A 121 -2.38 45.11 11.15
C ASP A 121 -1.69 45.11 9.77
N VAL A 122 -1.85 44.04 8.97
CA VAL A 122 -2.12 44.15 7.52
C VAL A 122 -2.91 42.90 7.06
N ASP A 123 -4.06 43.17 6.42
CA ASP A 123 -4.99 42.20 5.79
C ASP A 123 -4.50 41.65 4.42
N PRO A 124 -5.11 40.56 3.92
CA PRO A 124 -4.56 39.70 2.85
C PRO A 124 -5.08 40.04 1.45
N VAL A 125 -4.29 39.74 0.41
CA VAL A 125 -4.74 39.85 -1.00
C VAL A 125 -4.73 38.49 -1.70
N ALA A 126 -5.95 38.11 -2.06
CA ALA A 126 -6.49 37.24 -3.11
C ALA A 126 -5.54 36.52 -4.10
N LEU A 127 -5.75 35.20 -4.16
CA LEU A 127 -6.12 34.38 -5.33
C LEU A 127 -5.64 34.82 -6.73
N ASP A 128 -4.92 33.93 -7.39
CA ASP A 128 -5.11 33.75 -8.83
C ASP A 128 -5.07 32.27 -9.28
N THR A 129 -6.05 31.95 -10.10
CA THR A 129 -6.37 30.68 -10.76
C THR A 129 -5.33 30.32 -11.85
N LYS A 130 -5.06 29.08 -12.28
CA LYS A 130 -5.87 28.06 -13.01
C LYS A 130 -4.88 26.99 -13.60
N PRO A 131 -5.28 25.94 -14.36
CA PRO A 131 -4.81 24.55 -14.25
C PRO A 131 -3.97 24.10 -15.46
N LEU A 132 -3.92 22.78 -15.74
CA LEU A 132 -3.35 22.03 -16.88
C LEU A 132 -1.97 21.42 -16.55
N GLU A 133 -1.56 20.22 -16.94
CA GLU A 133 -2.12 19.12 -17.75
C GLU A 133 -1.22 17.89 -17.48
N ILE A 134 -1.79 16.69 -17.52
CA ILE A 134 -1.06 15.42 -17.39
C ILE A 134 -0.46 15.03 -18.76
N PRO A 135 0.81 14.60 -18.83
CA PRO A 135 1.27 13.72 -19.89
C PRO A 135 1.51 12.31 -19.35
N ILE A 136 0.67 11.38 -19.83
CA ILE A 136 0.94 9.94 -19.88
C ILE A 136 2.01 9.71 -20.94
N ILE A 137 3.06 8.91 -20.67
CA ILE A 137 3.70 8.02 -21.66
C ILE A 137 4.64 6.98 -20.98
N LYS A 138 4.25 5.72 -21.21
CA LYS A 138 4.99 4.50 -21.61
C LYS A 138 6.13 3.93 -20.73
N THR A 139 5.82 2.72 -20.26
CA THR A 139 6.74 1.66 -19.83
C THR A 139 7.49 1.03 -21.02
N GLU A 140 8.79 0.85 -20.87
CA GLU A 140 9.54 -0.20 -21.57
C GLU A 140 10.47 -0.93 -20.58
N ASN A 141 10.36 -2.27 -20.64
CA ASN A 141 11.33 -3.33 -20.37
C ASN A 141 12.48 -3.09 -19.37
N ILE A 142 12.66 -4.06 -18.46
CA ILE A 142 13.83 -4.97 -18.45
C ILE A 142 13.45 -6.18 -17.57
N GLY A 143 13.41 -7.36 -18.17
CA GLY A 143 13.65 -8.61 -17.48
C GLY A 143 15.11 -9.00 -17.66
N LYS A 144 15.77 -9.48 -16.60
CA LYS A 144 16.84 -10.46 -16.70
C LYS A 144 16.99 -11.24 -15.41
N GLU A 145 17.02 -12.55 -15.61
CA GLU A 145 17.32 -13.69 -14.76
C GLU A 145 18.44 -13.45 -13.74
N ILE A 146 18.28 -14.00 -12.53
CA ILE A 146 19.34 -14.74 -11.83
C ILE A 146 18.69 -15.91 -11.07
N SER A 147 18.92 -17.13 -11.54
CA SER A 147 18.88 -18.36 -10.76
C SER A 147 20.17 -18.45 -9.94
N HIS A 148 20.05 -18.77 -8.65
CA HIS A 148 21.18 -19.28 -7.87
C HIS A 148 20.67 -20.31 -6.86
N GLU A 149 20.94 -21.57 -7.18
CA GLU A 149 20.92 -22.70 -6.25
C GLU A 149 22.00 -22.47 -5.19
N MET A 150 21.63 -22.66 -3.92
CA MET A 150 22.58 -23.00 -2.87
C MET A 150 21.95 -24.07 -1.99
N ASP A 151 22.46 -25.29 -2.18
CA ASP A 151 22.34 -26.40 -1.24
C ASP A 151 22.92 -26.01 0.12
N MET A 152 22.21 -26.36 1.19
CA MET A 152 22.78 -26.41 2.54
C MET A 152 22.25 -27.66 3.24
N ASP A 153 23.00 -28.74 3.05
CA ASP A 153 23.04 -29.88 3.96
C ASP A 153 23.46 -29.45 5.37
N GLY A 154 22.88 -30.13 6.35
CA GLY A 154 23.48 -30.33 7.67
C GLY A 154 23.15 -29.29 8.73
N TYR A 155 22.08 -29.54 9.49
CA TYR A 155 22.08 -29.15 10.90
C TYR A 155 21.36 -30.21 11.75
N GLU A 156 22.13 -30.83 12.64
CA GLU A 156 21.66 -31.81 13.62
C GLU A 156 20.64 -31.18 14.58
N VAL A 157 19.60 -31.95 14.86
CA VAL A 157 18.53 -31.66 15.83
C VAL A 157 19.02 -31.98 17.24
N PRO A 158 19.06 -31.02 18.19
CA PRO A 158 19.24 -31.33 19.59
C PRO A 158 17.94 -31.84 20.22
N GLN A 159 18.10 -32.85 21.08
CA GLN A 159 17.04 -33.61 21.73
C GLN A 159 16.08 -32.78 22.61
N LYS A 160 14.83 -33.25 22.63
CA LYS A 160 13.66 -32.82 23.40
C LYS A 160 13.94 -32.56 24.90
N SER A 161 13.30 -31.51 25.42
CA SER A 161 12.73 -31.49 26.77
C SER A 161 11.27 -31.02 26.70
N GLN A 162 10.41 -31.77 27.39
CA GLN A 162 8.95 -31.68 27.50
C GLN A 162 8.46 -30.34 28.08
N ASP A 163 7.38 -29.76 27.55
CA ASP A 163 5.99 -29.99 28.04
C ASP A 163 4.94 -29.19 27.23
N ASP A 164 3.87 -29.92 26.91
CA ASP A 164 2.44 -29.59 26.86
C ASP A 164 1.84 -28.48 25.97
N GLY A 165 1.03 -28.93 25.00
CA GLY A 165 -0.01 -28.13 24.34
C GLY A 165 -0.55 -28.78 23.05
N GLU A 166 -1.60 -29.59 23.19
CA GLU A 166 -2.61 -30.01 22.19
C GLU A 166 -2.15 -30.20 20.72
N ILE A 167 -1.97 -31.47 20.36
CA ILE A 167 -1.67 -31.96 19.01
C ILE A 167 -2.92 -31.84 18.13
N GLU A 168 -2.90 -30.91 17.16
CA GLU A 168 -3.74 -30.99 15.96
C GLU A 168 -3.48 -32.36 15.28
N THR A 169 -4.55 -33.12 15.15
CA THR A 169 -4.52 -34.55 14.81
C THR A 169 -3.89 -34.79 13.44
N ARG A 170 -2.91 -35.69 13.40
CA ARG A 170 -2.23 -36.24 12.20
C ARG A 170 -3.20 -36.73 11.10
N GLU A 171 -4.45 -36.99 11.46
CA GLU A 171 -5.54 -37.34 10.54
C GLU A 171 -6.00 -36.18 9.66
N ASP A 172 -5.92 -34.93 10.13
CA ASP A 172 -6.36 -33.75 9.37
C ASP A 172 -5.32 -33.32 8.34
N PHE A 173 -4.04 -33.55 8.63
CA PHE A 173 -2.95 -33.37 7.66
C PHE A 173 -3.05 -34.39 6.51
N CYS A 174 -3.37 -35.64 6.83
CA CYS A 174 -3.55 -36.70 5.82
C CYS A 174 -4.75 -36.42 4.90
N LYS A 175 -5.87 -35.94 5.46
CA LYS A 175 -7.05 -35.54 4.66
C LYS A 175 -6.78 -34.34 3.75
N MET A 176 -5.98 -33.38 4.20
CA MET A 176 -5.63 -32.21 3.38
C MET A 176 -4.70 -32.59 2.22
N GLU A 177 -3.81 -33.57 2.43
CA GLU A 177 -2.94 -34.11 1.38
C GLU A 177 -3.75 -34.92 0.34
N ASP A 178 -4.71 -35.73 0.80
CA ASP A 178 -5.64 -36.46 -0.07
C ASP A 178 -6.56 -35.51 -0.89
N ASP A 179 -7.06 -34.43 -0.28
CA ASP A 179 -7.88 -33.42 -0.96
C ASP A 179 -7.08 -32.64 -2.03
N LEU A 180 -5.79 -32.39 -1.78
CA LEU A 180 -4.90 -31.75 -2.75
C LEU A 180 -4.60 -32.67 -3.94
N LEU A 181 -4.35 -33.95 -3.68
CA LEU A 181 -4.14 -34.97 -4.72
C LEU A 181 -5.38 -35.15 -5.61
N LEU A 182 -6.58 -35.20 -5.02
CA LEU A 182 -7.84 -35.26 -5.78
C LEU A 182 -8.02 -34.04 -6.70
N LYS A 183 -7.62 -32.86 -6.22
CA LYS A 183 -7.71 -31.62 -6.99
C LYS A 183 -6.68 -31.55 -8.10
N GLU A 184 -5.50 -32.12 -7.90
CA GLU A 184 -4.48 -32.28 -8.94
C GLU A 184 -5.00 -33.17 -10.09
N ASP A 185 -5.62 -34.31 -9.76
CA ASP A 185 -6.24 -35.21 -10.73
C ASP A 185 -7.39 -34.56 -11.52
N GLU A 186 -8.18 -33.69 -10.87
CA GLU A 186 -9.20 -32.90 -11.56
C GLU A 186 -8.60 -31.92 -12.58
N PHE A 187 -7.50 -31.25 -12.23
CA PHE A 187 -6.80 -30.36 -13.15
C PHE A 187 -6.19 -31.11 -14.33
N TYR A 188 -5.63 -32.30 -14.12
CA TYR A 188 -5.14 -33.13 -15.24
C TYR A 188 -6.28 -33.52 -16.19
N LYS A 189 -7.44 -33.94 -15.66
CA LYS A 189 -8.62 -34.28 -16.50
C LYS A 189 -9.18 -33.07 -17.25
N GLU A 190 -9.14 -31.88 -16.64
CA GLU A 190 -9.60 -30.66 -17.29
C GLU A 190 -8.63 -30.19 -18.37
N ASN A 191 -7.31 -30.30 -18.13
CA ASN A 191 -6.29 -30.04 -19.13
C ASN A 191 -6.40 -30.98 -20.33
N GLU A 192 -6.64 -32.28 -20.11
CA GLU A 192 -6.84 -33.23 -21.21
C GLU A 192 -8.06 -32.86 -22.07
N LYS A 193 -9.16 -32.41 -21.45
CA LYS A 193 -10.34 -31.91 -22.18
C LYS A 193 -10.04 -30.63 -22.96
N LEU A 194 -9.23 -29.73 -22.39
CA LEU A 194 -8.80 -28.50 -23.07
C LEU A 194 -7.89 -28.81 -24.27
N GLU A 195 -6.99 -29.77 -24.15
CA GLU A 195 -6.17 -30.25 -25.27
C GLU A 195 -7.04 -30.87 -26.37
N LEU A 196 -8.03 -31.69 -26.02
CA LEU A 196 -8.93 -32.29 -27.00
C LEU A 196 -9.76 -31.22 -27.73
N ARG A 197 -10.28 -30.22 -27.01
CA ARG A 197 -10.98 -29.06 -27.61
C ARG A 197 -10.05 -28.26 -28.51
N THR A 198 -8.79 -28.07 -28.12
CA THR A 198 -7.78 -27.38 -28.93
C THR A 198 -7.51 -28.13 -30.22
N LYS A 199 -7.37 -29.46 -30.16
CA LYS A 199 -7.22 -30.31 -31.35
C LYS A 199 -8.45 -30.20 -32.27
N GLN A 200 -9.67 -30.24 -31.72
CA GLN A 200 -10.90 -30.08 -32.51
C GLN A 200 -11.00 -28.69 -33.16
N LEU A 201 -10.59 -27.63 -32.47
CA LEU A 201 -10.55 -26.27 -33.03
C LEU A 201 -9.54 -26.18 -34.17
N LEU A 202 -8.35 -26.77 -34.03
CA LEU A 202 -7.33 -26.79 -35.08
C LEU A 202 -7.83 -27.49 -36.35
N VAL A 203 -8.59 -28.59 -36.23
CA VAL A 203 -9.21 -29.26 -37.38
C VAL A 203 -10.24 -28.34 -38.05
N LYS A 204 -11.11 -27.69 -37.27
CA LYS A 204 -12.11 -26.74 -37.82
C LYS A 204 -11.46 -25.55 -38.52
N VAL A 205 -10.36 -25.01 -37.98
CA VAL A 205 -9.58 -23.95 -38.62
C VAL A 205 -9.03 -24.42 -39.96
N ASN A 206 -8.46 -25.63 -40.02
CA ASN A 206 -7.94 -26.20 -41.26
C ASN A 206 -9.04 -26.38 -42.33
N ASP A 207 -10.25 -26.77 -41.92
CA ASP A 207 -11.38 -26.88 -42.86
C ASP A 207 -11.85 -25.52 -43.37
N VAL A 208 -11.90 -24.49 -42.52
CA VAL A 208 -12.19 -23.11 -42.93
C VAL A 208 -11.12 -22.59 -43.88
N MET A 209 -9.84 -22.89 -43.63
CA MET A 209 -8.74 -22.53 -44.54
C MET A 209 -8.90 -23.18 -45.91
N LYS A 210 -9.29 -24.46 -45.98
CA LYS A 210 -9.59 -25.13 -47.27
C LYS A 210 -10.75 -24.46 -48.02
N ILE A 211 -11.79 -24.03 -47.31
CA ILE A 211 -12.92 -23.31 -47.92
C ILE A 211 -12.43 -21.97 -48.49
N GLN A 212 -11.60 -21.24 -47.73
CA GLN A 212 -11.02 -19.98 -48.18
C GLN A 212 -10.15 -20.16 -49.44
N ASP A 213 -9.30 -21.19 -49.48
CA ASP A 213 -8.46 -21.49 -50.64
C ASP A 213 -9.28 -21.86 -51.88
N ASN A 214 -10.37 -22.60 -51.71
CA ASN A 214 -11.27 -22.95 -52.81
C ASN A 214 -12.01 -21.71 -53.35
N LEU A 215 -12.51 -20.83 -52.48
CA LEU A 215 -13.14 -19.57 -52.88
C LEU A 215 -12.16 -18.64 -53.62
N ILE A 216 -10.90 -18.61 -53.19
CA ILE A 216 -9.84 -17.87 -53.87
C ILE A 216 -9.60 -18.45 -55.27
N LYS A 217 -9.53 -19.78 -55.42
CA LYS A 217 -9.37 -20.42 -56.74
C LYS A 217 -10.55 -20.12 -57.66
N ASP A 218 -11.78 -20.20 -57.15
CA ASP A 218 -12.98 -19.94 -57.93
C ASP A 218 -13.03 -18.49 -58.41
N THR A 219 -12.69 -17.53 -57.56
CA THR A 219 -12.65 -16.10 -57.93
C THR A 219 -11.58 -15.79 -58.98
N TYR A 220 -10.41 -16.43 -58.92
CA TYR A 220 -9.40 -16.31 -59.99
C TYR A 220 -9.91 -16.90 -61.30
N LYS A 221 -10.59 -18.05 -61.25
CA LYS A 221 -11.17 -18.71 -62.43
C LYS A 221 -12.28 -17.86 -63.08
N THR A 222 -13.19 -17.29 -62.30
CA THR A 222 -14.24 -16.41 -62.83
C THR A 222 -13.64 -15.16 -63.46
N ARG A 223 -12.57 -14.62 -62.89
CA ARG A 223 -11.89 -13.43 -63.42
C ARG A 223 -11.17 -13.72 -64.75
N THR A 224 -10.58 -14.90 -64.91
CA THR A 224 -10.02 -15.33 -66.20
C THR A 224 -11.10 -15.51 -67.26
N GLU A 225 -12.23 -16.16 -66.93
CA GLU A 225 -13.35 -16.33 -67.84
C GLU A 225 -13.96 -14.97 -68.28
N LEU A 226 -14.09 -14.02 -67.35
CA LEU A 226 -14.56 -12.65 -67.68
C LEU A 226 -13.61 -11.92 -68.64
N ASN A 227 -12.30 -12.08 -68.44
CA ASN A 227 -11.29 -11.44 -69.28
C ASN A 227 -11.26 -12.03 -70.70
N GLU A 228 -11.62 -13.30 -70.87
CA GLU A 228 -11.76 -13.93 -72.19
C GLU A 228 -13.01 -13.44 -72.93
N VAL A 229 -14.14 -13.29 -72.24
CA VAL A 229 -15.38 -12.73 -72.82
C VAL A 229 -15.17 -11.29 -73.31
N ILE A 230 -14.41 -10.47 -72.58
CA ILE A 230 -14.11 -9.10 -72.97
C ILE A 230 -13.25 -9.03 -74.25
N LYS A 231 -12.37 -10.03 -74.49
CA LYS A 231 -11.56 -10.11 -75.72
C LYS A 231 -12.35 -10.63 -76.94
N GLY A 232 -13.51 -11.26 -76.74
CA GLY A 232 -14.35 -11.84 -77.79
C GLY A 232 -15.34 -10.88 -78.47
N ASN A 233 -15.70 -9.76 -77.84
CA ASN A 233 -16.69 -8.82 -78.40
C ASN A 233 -16.09 -7.83 -79.42
N LYS A 234 -15.89 -8.28 -80.66
CA LYS A 234 -15.74 -7.40 -81.83
C LYS A 234 -17.13 -7.10 -82.42
N TYR A 235 -17.56 -5.84 -82.36
CA TYR A 235 -18.81 -5.39 -82.99
C TYR A 235 -18.74 -5.50 -84.54
N PRO A 236 -19.80 -5.96 -85.21
CA PRO A 236 -19.84 -6.05 -86.66
C PRO A 236 -20.07 -4.65 -87.27
N LYS A 237 -19.17 -4.25 -88.18
CA LYS A 237 -19.32 -3.05 -89.01
C LYS A 237 -20.31 -3.38 -90.15
N LYS A 238 -21.50 -2.77 -90.14
CA LYS A 238 -22.45 -2.83 -91.28
C LYS A 238 -21.94 -1.94 -92.41
N THR A 239 -21.64 -2.53 -93.57
CA THR A 239 -21.45 -1.84 -94.85
C THR A 239 -22.81 -1.65 -95.54
N ILE A 240 -23.06 -0.45 -96.04
CA ILE A 240 -24.24 -0.07 -96.82
C ILE A 240 -23.94 -0.40 -98.30
N PRO A 241 -24.77 -1.18 -99.02
CA PRO A 241 -24.58 -1.44 -100.44
C PRO A 241 -24.81 -0.21 -101.32
N GLU A 242 -23.86 -0.04 -102.23
CA GLU A 242 -23.70 1.00 -103.23
C GLU A 242 -24.58 0.70 -104.46
N GLU A 243 -25.90 0.95 -104.34
CA GLU A 243 -26.84 0.73 -105.45
C GLU A 243 -27.94 1.81 -105.45
N THR A 244 -27.54 3.07 -105.61
CA THR A 244 -28.48 4.19 -105.82
C THR A 244 -27.88 5.35 -106.60
N LEU A 245 -26.95 5.07 -107.52
CA LEU A 245 -26.27 6.08 -108.33
C LEU A 245 -26.28 5.79 -109.84
N ARG A 246 -27.33 5.14 -110.35
CA ARG A 246 -27.51 4.86 -111.78
C ARG A 246 -28.99 4.86 -112.21
N LEU A 247 -29.73 5.94 -111.95
CA LEU A 247 -31.06 6.16 -112.57
C LEU A 247 -31.35 7.66 -112.77
N LEU A 248 -30.35 8.46 -113.14
CA LEU A 248 -30.53 9.90 -113.43
C LEU A 248 -29.68 10.36 -114.60
N ASP A 249 -29.60 9.60 -115.70
CA ASP A 249 -28.89 10.06 -116.91
C ASP A 249 -29.48 9.56 -118.24
N GLU A 250 -30.77 9.20 -118.29
CA GLU A 250 -31.47 8.95 -119.56
C GLU A 250 -32.85 9.64 -119.55
N ALA A 251 -32.82 10.96 -119.72
CA ALA A 251 -34.00 11.74 -120.08
C ALA A 251 -33.59 12.99 -120.87
N LYS A 252 -32.99 12.79 -122.04
CA LYS A 252 -32.96 13.79 -123.11
C LYS A 252 -33.34 13.12 -124.41
N ASN A 253 -34.29 13.76 -125.09
CA ASN A 253 -34.79 13.49 -126.43
C ASN A 253 -35.98 12.52 -126.50
N ASP A 254 -37.18 13.05 -126.27
CA ASP A 254 -38.23 12.89 -127.28
C ASP A 254 -39.23 14.06 -127.23
N GLU A 255 -39.11 14.97 -128.20
CA GLU A 255 -40.13 15.97 -128.51
C GLU A 255 -41.23 15.30 -129.35
N ARG A 256 -42.38 15.01 -128.74
CA ARG A 256 -43.75 15.19 -129.29
C ARG A 256 -44.76 14.33 -128.52
N LEU A 257 -45.43 14.90 -127.51
CA LEU A 257 -46.76 14.42 -127.09
C LEU A 257 -47.48 15.46 -126.20
N GLY A 258 -48.45 16.16 -126.80
CA GLY A 258 -49.62 16.81 -126.17
C GLY A 258 -49.41 17.67 -124.90
N SER A 259 -49.47 18.99 -125.06
CA SER A 259 -49.50 20.02 -124.00
C SER A 259 -50.41 19.70 -122.78
N ALA A 260 -51.52 18.97 -122.96
CA ALA A 260 -52.41 18.58 -121.87
C ALA A 260 -51.91 17.39 -121.01
N ASN A 261 -51.08 16.50 -121.56
CA ASN A 261 -50.58 15.31 -120.87
C ASN A 261 -49.35 15.65 -120.00
N THR A 262 -48.47 16.49 -120.53
CA THR A 262 -47.33 17.07 -119.79
C THR A 262 -47.79 17.92 -118.60
N ASP A 263 -48.87 18.68 -118.75
CA ASP A 263 -49.44 19.53 -117.69
C ASP A 263 -50.15 18.73 -116.58
N ARG A 264 -50.74 17.57 -116.93
CA ARG A 264 -51.28 16.62 -115.96
C ARG A 264 -50.18 15.94 -115.14
N ILE A 265 -49.07 15.57 -115.79
CA ILE A 265 -47.87 15.01 -115.15
C ILE A 265 -47.21 16.04 -114.23
N LEU A 266 -47.07 17.30 -114.69
CA LEU A 266 -46.54 18.41 -113.88
C LEU A 266 -47.39 18.70 -112.64
N ARG A 267 -48.73 18.65 -112.73
CA ARG A 267 -49.61 18.79 -111.56
C ARG A 267 -49.41 17.68 -110.53
N VAL A 268 -49.27 16.43 -110.96
CA VAL A 268 -48.99 15.30 -110.06
C VAL A 268 -47.63 15.45 -109.40
N PHE A 269 -46.59 15.84 -110.16
CA PHE A 269 -45.26 16.10 -109.58
C PHE A 269 -45.26 17.29 -108.62
N LYS A 270 -45.98 18.36 -108.93
CA LYS A 270 -46.13 19.52 -108.03
C LYS A 270 -46.86 19.13 -106.73
N GLY A 271 -47.89 18.30 -106.80
CA GLY A 271 -48.55 17.74 -105.62
C GLY A 271 -47.63 16.85 -104.78
N LYS A 272 -46.84 15.98 -105.43
CA LYS A 272 -45.81 15.16 -104.75
C LYS A 272 -44.72 16.02 -104.12
N PHE A 273 -44.31 17.11 -104.78
CA PHE A 273 -43.33 18.05 -104.26
C PHE A 273 -43.86 18.77 -103.02
N ILE A 274 -45.09 19.30 -103.07
CA ILE A 274 -45.73 19.94 -101.91
C ILE A 274 -45.89 18.94 -100.74
N ALA A 275 -46.29 17.70 -101.00
CA ALA A 275 -46.39 16.67 -99.97
C ALA A 275 -45.02 16.33 -99.35
N ALA A 276 -43.99 16.16 -100.19
CA ALA A 276 -42.63 15.91 -99.72
C ALA A 276 -42.03 17.11 -98.97
N GLU A 277 -42.39 18.35 -99.36
CA GLU A 277 -41.97 19.57 -98.67
C GLU A 277 -42.66 19.69 -97.30
N ALA A 278 -43.96 19.38 -97.21
CA ALA A 278 -44.68 19.29 -95.95
C ALA A 278 -44.13 18.17 -95.03
N ASP A 279 -43.77 17.02 -95.58
CA ASP A 279 -43.16 15.93 -94.82
C ASP A 279 -41.74 16.27 -94.35
N LYS A 280 -40.95 16.99 -95.18
CA LYS A 280 -39.66 17.55 -94.78
C LYS A 280 -39.82 18.53 -93.61
N GLU A 281 -40.81 19.43 -93.67
CA GLU A 281 -41.06 20.40 -92.59
C GLU A 281 -41.50 19.71 -91.29
N LYS A 282 -42.38 18.68 -91.37
CA LYS A 282 -42.75 17.85 -90.22
C LYS A 282 -41.53 17.16 -89.61
N LEU A 283 -40.71 16.50 -90.43
CA LEU A 283 -39.48 15.83 -89.96
C LEU A 283 -38.48 16.83 -89.36
N GLN A 284 -38.38 18.05 -89.90
CA GLN A 284 -37.54 19.10 -89.33
C GLN A 284 -38.05 19.57 -87.96
N ASN A 285 -39.37 19.71 -87.80
CA ASN A 285 -39.99 20.08 -86.52
C ASN A 285 -39.84 18.95 -85.49
N GLU A 286 -40.04 17.70 -85.88
CA GLU A 286 -39.80 16.53 -85.02
C GLU A 286 -38.33 16.44 -84.61
N LEU A 287 -37.39 16.64 -85.54
CA LEU A 287 -35.96 16.66 -85.25
C LEU A 287 -35.61 17.80 -84.28
N ARG A 288 -36.22 18.97 -84.44
CA ARG A 288 -36.04 20.11 -83.52
C ARG A 288 -36.58 19.79 -82.13
N GLN A 289 -37.78 19.23 -82.04
CA GLN A 289 -38.37 18.80 -80.77
C GLN A 289 -37.51 17.74 -80.07
N LYS A 290 -37.05 16.73 -80.81
CA LYS A 290 -36.16 15.68 -80.29
C LYS A 290 -34.82 16.25 -79.82
N ASN A 291 -34.28 17.26 -80.52
CA ASN A 291 -33.05 17.95 -80.09
C ASN A 291 -33.27 18.77 -78.80
N GLU A 292 -34.43 19.40 -78.62
CA GLU A 292 -34.77 20.12 -77.38
C GLU A 292 -34.99 19.14 -76.21
N GLU A 293 -35.65 18.02 -76.45
CA GLU A 293 -35.79 16.91 -75.48
C GLU A 293 -34.42 16.34 -75.08
N ALA A 294 -33.53 16.09 -76.05
CA ALA A 294 -32.18 15.60 -75.78
C ALA A 294 -31.37 16.59 -74.92
N LYS A 295 -31.51 17.91 -75.16
CA LYS A 295 -30.87 18.94 -74.32
C LYS A 295 -31.41 18.97 -72.90
N LYS A 296 -32.73 18.78 -72.70
CA LYS A 296 -33.33 18.70 -71.36
C LYS A 296 -32.81 17.48 -70.60
N LEU A 297 -32.85 16.31 -71.23
CA LEU A 297 -32.31 15.06 -70.65
C LEU A 297 -30.81 15.15 -70.37
N GLN A 298 -30.04 15.86 -71.18
CA GLN A 298 -28.61 16.09 -70.93
C GLN A 298 -28.38 16.94 -69.67
N LYS A 299 -29.17 18.00 -69.46
CA LYS A 299 -29.11 18.83 -68.25
C LYS A 299 -29.55 18.04 -67.01
N GLU A 300 -30.63 17.29 -67.10
CA GLU A 300 -31.10 16.43 -66.00
C GLU A 300 -30.05 15.38 -65.62
N ASN A 301 -29.42 14.72 -66.61
CA ASN A 301 -28.32 13.80 -66.34
C ASN A 301 -27.12 14.48 -65.67
N GLN A 302 -26.82 15.73 -66.05
CA GLN A 302 -25.74 16.49 -65.41
C GLN A 302 -26.08 16.80 -63.95
N MET A 303 -27.30 17.26 -63.66
CA MET A 303 -27.77 17.52 -62.30
C MET A 303 -27.73 16.27 -61.44
N LEU A 304 -28.22 15.13 -61.96
CA LEU A 304 -28.18 13.85 -61.24
C LEU A 304 -26.75 13.37 -60.96
N LYS A 305 -25.79 13.63 -61.86
CA LYS A 305 -24.37 13.32 -61.62
C LYS A 305 -23.80 14.18 -60.48
N GLU A 306 -24.11 15.47 -60.46
CA GLU A 306 -23.66 16.37 -59.40
C GLU A 306 -24.28 16.01 -58.05
N GLU A 307 -25.56 15.65 -58.02
CA GLU A 307 -26.22 15.15 -56.80
C GLU A 307 -25.60 13.84 -56.33
N LYS A 308 -25.34 12.88 -57.23
CA LYS A 308 -24.65 11.63 -56.90
C LYS A 308 -23.28 11.90 -56.26
N GLU A 309 -22.51 12.83 -56.82
CA GLU A 309 -21.19 13.19 -56.27
C GLU A 309 -21.31 13.82 -54.87
N LYS A 310 -22.27 14.73 -54.66
CA LYS A 310 -22.54 15.31 -53.34
C LYS A 310 -22.91 14.25 -52.31
N TRP A 311 -23.80 13.33 -52.66
CA TRP A 311 -24.17 12.21 -51.78
C TRP A 311 -23.00 11.27 -51.52
N PHE A 312 -22.15 11.01 -52.51
CA PHE A 312 -20.94 10.20 -52.35
C PHE A 312 -19.94 10.83 -51.38
N LEU A 313 -19.68 12.13 -51.50
CA LEU A 313 -18.81 12.86 -50.57
C LEU A 313 -19.38 12.87 -49.14
N SER A 314 -20.69 13.10 -49.00
CA SER A 314 -21.37 13.05 -47.70
C SER A 314 -21.30 11.65 -47.08
N TYR A 315 -21.57 10.61 -47.87
CA TYR A 315 -21.44 9.21 -47.45
C TYR A 315 -20.02 8.87 -46.99
N ASN A 316 -18.99 9.26 -47.75
CA ASN A 316 -17.61 8.99 -47.37
C ASN A 316 -17.21 9.74 -46.09
N SER A 317 -17.67 10.97 -45.90
CA SER A 317 -17.48 11.71 -44.65
C SER A 317 -18.14 10.99 -43.47
N GLY A 318 -19.41 10.57 -43.62
CA GLY A 318 -20.14 9.80 -42.61
C GLY A 318 -19.50 8.44 -42.30
N LYS A 319 -19.01 7.74 -43.33
CA LYS A 319 -18.27 6.48 -43.16
C LYS A 319 -16.99 6.68 -42.34
N ASN A 320 -16.25 7.76 -42.59
CA ASN A 320 -15.04 8.09 -41.85
C ASN A 320 -15.35 8.47 -40.39
N THR A 321 -16.46 9.17 -40.11
CA THR A 321 -16.86 9.47 -38.73
C THR A 321 -17.32 8.23 -37.98
N ILE A 322 -18.07 7.33 -38.63
CA ILE A 322 -18.45 6.02 -38.06
C ILE A 322 -17.22 5.22 -37.67
N GLY A 323 -16.23 5.08 -38.57
CA GLY A 323 -15.00 4.35 -38.26
C GLY A 323 -14.21 4.95 -37.08
N LYS A 324 -14.22 6.28 -36.93
CA LYS A 324 -13.63 6.95 -35.75
C LYS A 324 -14.39 6.60 -34.48
N LEU A 325 -15.72 6.66 -34.50
CA LEU A 325 -16.55 6.32 -33.34
C LEU A 325 -16.41 4.84 -32.95
N GLU A 326 -16.35 3.93 -33.91
CA GLU A 326 -16.09 2.50 -33.67
C GLU A 326 -14.74 2.28 -32.99
N SER A 327 -13.69 2.96 -33.45
CA SER A 327 -12.36 2.92 -32.80
C SER A 327 -12.37 3.50 -31.37
N GLN A 328 -13.19 4.53 -31.11
CA GLN A 328 -13.33 5.09 -29.77
C GLN A 328 -14.10 4.14 -28.84
N ILE A 329 -15.17 3.50 -29.33
CA ILE A 329 -15.96 2.54 -28.57
C ILE A 329 -15.09 1.34 -28.15
N THR A 330 -14.30 0.79 -29.08
CA THR A 330 -13.39 -0.33 -28.77
C THR A 330 -12.33 0.06 -27.74
N ASN A 331 -11.74 1.26 -27.84
CA ASN A 331 -10.78 1.77 -26.86
C ASN A 331 -11.42 1.97 -25.46
N ILE A 332 -12.60 2.59 -25.39
CA ILE A 332 -13.32 2.79 -24.13
C ILE A 332 -13.72 1.44 -23.52
N SER A 333 -14.19 0.48 -24.33
CA SER A 333 -14.54 -0.86 -23.88
C SER A 333 -13.34 -1.61 -23.30
N ALA A 334 -12.18 -1.54 -23.95
CA ALA A 334 -10.94 -2.14 -23.42
C ALA A 334 -10.50 -1.49 -22.09
N LYS A 335 -10.61 -0.16 -21.98
CA LYS A 335 -10.33 0.56 -20.73
C LYS A 335 -11.30 0.17 -19.62
N LEU A 336 -12.59 0.03 -19.93
CA LEU A 336 -13.60 -0.40 -18.98
C LEU A 336 -13.28 -1.80 -18.45
N GLN A 337 -12.99 -2.76 -19.36
CA GLN A 337 -12.63 -4.12 -18.98
C GLN A 337 -11.37 -4.15 -18.09
N SER A 338 -10.34 -3.37 -18.41
CA SER A 338 -9.15 -3.23 -17.55
C SER A 338 -9.52 -2.73 -16.15
N LYS A 339 -10.37 -1.69 -16.05
CA LYS A 339 -10.84 -1.17 -14.77
C LYS A 339 -11.74 -2.13 -14.00
N GLU A 340 -12.53 -2.96 -14.68
CA GLU A 340 -13.32 -4.03 -14.06
C GLU A 340 -12.42 -5.11 -13.45
N THR A 341 -11.35 -5.52 -14.15
CA THR A 341 -10.38 -6.49 -13.60
C THR A 341 -9.61 -5.93 -12.40
N GLU A 342 -9.17 -4.67 -12.44
CA GLU A 342 -8.51 -3.99 -11.32
C GLU A 342 -9.44 -3.91 -10.11
N ASN A 343 -10.71 -3.52 -10.30
CA ASN A 343 -11.71 -3.50 -9.23
C ASN A 343 -11.95 -4.89 -8.63
N ALA A 344 -11.97 -5.94 -9.46
CA ALA A 344 -12.11 -7.31 -8.98
C ALA A 344 -10.91 -7.74 -8.12
N CYS A 345 -9.69 -7.37 -8.51
CA CYS A 345 -8.47 -7.61 -7.72
C CYS A 345 -8.49 -6.85 -6.40
N LEU A 346 -8.80 -5.54 -6.43
CA LEU A 346 -8.89 -4.71 -5.22
C LEU A 346 -9.95 -5.24 -4.24
N LYS A 347 -11.09 -5.74 -4.72
CA LYS A 347 -12.10 -6.39 -3.86
C LYS A 347 -11.54 -7.63 -3.16
N LYS A 348 -10.76 -8.46 -3.86
CA LYS A 348 -10.12 -9.65 -3.26
C LYS A 348 -9.07 -9.26 -2.21
N GLU A 349 -8.25 -8.25 -2.49
CA GLU A 349 -7.27 -7.72 -1.53
C GLU A 349 -7.94 -7.14 -0.28
N LEU A 350 -9.06 -6.41 -0.44
CA LEU A 350 -9.84 -5.91 0.68
C LEU A 350 -10.37 -7.03 1.58
N GLU A 351 -10.93 -8.09 1.00
CA GLU A 351 -11.40 -9.24 1.79
C GLU A 351 -10.24 -9.99 2.46
N HIS A 352 -9.08 -10.09 1.80
CA HIS A 352 -7.88 -10.65 2.41
C HIS A 352 -7.40 -9.83 3.62
N LEU A 353 -7.31 -8.50 3.47
CA LEU A 353 -6.92 -7.59 4.55
C LEU A 353 -7.92 -7.60 5.70
N LYS A 354 -9.23 -7.69 5.44
CA LYS A 354 -10.24 -7.87 6.48
C LYS A 354 -10.04 -9.17 7.27
N LYS A 355 -9.73 -10.28 6.58
CA LYS A 355 -9.43 -11.57 7.24
C LYS A 355 -8.17 -11.47 8.11
N GLN A 356 -7.10 -10.83 7.59
CA GLN A 356 -5.88 -10.58 8.36
C GLN A 356 -6.15 -9.70 9.58
N LEU A 357 -6.95 -8.64 9.45
CA LEU A 357 -7.33 -7.77 10.56
C LEU A 357 -8.08 -8.54 11.64
N LYS A 358 -9.05 -9.39 11.26
CA LYS A 358 -9.80 -10.23 12.20
C LYS A 358 -8.86 -11.19 12.95
N ASN A 359 -7.93 -11.83 12.24
CA ASN A 359 -6.94 -12.72 12.85
C ASN A 359 -5.99 -11.96 13.79
N GLY A 360 -5.50 -10.80 13.37
CA GLY A 360 -4.67 -9.92 14.19
C GLY A 360 -5.38 -9.47 15.47
N ASN A 361 -6.67 -9.16 15.38
CA ASN A 361 -7.48 -8.76 16.54
C ASN A 361 -7.67 -9.92 17.54
N LEU A 362 -7.88 -11.15 17.05
CA LEU A 362 -7.95 -12.33 17.91
C LEU A 362 -6.61 -12.57 18.64
N ASN A 363 -5.48 -12.46 17.91
CA ASN A 363 -4.16 -12.60 18.50
C ASN A 363 -3.85 -11.50 19.53
N PHE A 364 -4.25 -10.26 19.24
CA PHE A 364 -4.13 -9.14 20.16
C PHE A 364 -4.89 -9.40 21.46
N ASN A 365 -6.18 -9.77 21.36
CA ASN A 365 -7.01 -10.08 22.53
C ASN A 365 -6.42 -11.24 23.35
N ASN A 366 -5.89 -12.29 22.69
CA ASN A 366 -5.23 -13.40 23.38
C ASN A 366 -3.97 -12.93 24.14
N CYS A 367 -3.16 -12.04 23.54
CA CYS A 367 -1.99 -11.46 24.20
C CYS A 367 -2.39 -10.55 25.37
N GLU A 368 -3.46 -9.77 25.22
CA GLU A 368 -4.00 -8.89 26.26
C GLU A 368 -4.48 -9.69 27.48
N VAL A 369 -5.17 -10.81 27.26
CA VAL A 369 -5.59 -11.71 28.35
C VAL A 369 -4.38 -12.31 29.07
N ARG A 370 -3.37 -12.77 28.32
CA ARG A 370 -2.12 -13.29 28.93
C ARG A 370 -1.40 -12.22 29.74
N LEU A 371 -1.32 -11.01 29.22
CA LEU A 371 -0.72 -9.87 29.91
C LEU A 371 -1.48 -9.53 31.20
N THR A 372 -2.81 -9.53 31.14
CA THR A 372 -3.66 -9.25 32.31
C THR A 372 -3.41 -10.27 33.43
N ARG A 373 -3.39 -11.58 33.10
CA ARG A 373 -3.07 -12.64 34.06
C ARG A 373 -1.67 -12.47 34.67
N ALA A 374 -0.66 -12.19 33.85
CA ALA A 374 0.70 -11.97 34.34
C ALA A 374 0.81 -10.72 35.25
N CYS A 375 0.04 -9.68 34.98
CA CYS A 375 -0.05 -8.51 35.83
C CYS A 375 -0.70 -8.83 37.19
N GLU A 376 -1.80 -9.59 37.20
CA GLU A 376 -2.45 -10.04 38.43
C GLU A 376 -1.53 -10.91 39.29
N GLU A 377 -0.78 -11.83 38.68
CA GLU A 377 0.23 -12.65 39.38
C GLU A 377 1.36 -11.80 39.97
N ASN A 378 1.86 -10.81 39.22
CA ASN A 378 2.87 -9.89 39.74
C ASN A 378 2.36 -9.07 40.94
N GLU A 379 1.11 -8.61 40.92
CA GLU A 379 0.53 -7.90 42.06
C GLU A 379 0.34 -8.83 43.27
N LYS A 380 -0.06 -10.09 43.07
CA LYS A 380 -0.09 -11.10 44.14
C LYS A 380 1.28 -11.32 44.76
N LEU A 381 2.31 -11.53 43.93
CA LEU A 381 3.69 -11.74 44.40
C LEU A 381 4.25 -10.51 45.14
N LYS A 382 3.96 -9.30 44.66
CA LYS A 382 4.29 -8.06 45.38
C LYS A 382 3.60 -7.98 46.74
N GLY A 383 2.33 -8.38 46.81
CA GLY A 383 1.56 -8.47 48.05
C GLY A 383 2.21 -9.43 49.04
N SER A 384 2.49 -10.67 48.62
CA SER A 384 3.17 -11.68 49.45
C SER A 384 4.55 -11.23 49.90
N LEU A 385 5.33 -10.59 49.02
CA LEU A 385 6.65 -10.06 49.38
C LEU A 385 6.56 -8.96 50.45
N LYS A 386 5.55 -8.09 50.35
CA LYS A 386 5.33 -7.03 51.35
C LYS A 386 4.95 -7.64 52.70
N GLN A 387 4.08 -8.65 52.70
CA GLN A 387 3.70 -9.36 53.92
C GLN A 387 4.91 -10.04 54.58
N ALA A 388 5.68 -10.81 53.82
CA ALA A 388 6.87 -11.49 54.32
C ALA A 388 7.90 -10.52 54.93
N LYS A 389 8.05 -9.32 54.35
CA LYS A 389 8.93 -8.26 54.90
C LYS A 389 8.44 -7.71 56.24
N GLU A 390 7.13 -7.56 56.43
CA GLU A 390 6.59 -7.12 57.72
C GLU A 390 6.75 -8.21 58.77
N GLU A 391 6.46 -9.47 58.42
CA GLU A 391 6.67 -10.63 59.30
C GLU A 391 8.15 -10.76 59.72
N GLU A 392 9.10 -10.58 58.79
CA GLU A 392 10.54 -10.58 59.09
C GLU A 392 10.92 -9.45 60.06
N LYS A 393 10.34 -8.26 59.88
CA LYS A 393 10.58 -7.10 60.75
C LYS A 393 10.03 -7.36 62.15
N ASP A 394 8.82 -7.89 62.26
CA ASP A 394 8.20 -8.23 63.55
C ASP A 394 8.99 -9.31 64.29
N LEU A 395 9.46 -10.34 63.57
CA LEU A 395 10.35 -11.38 64.13
C LEU A 395 11.66 -10.77 64.63
N LYS A 396 12.31 -9.91 63.85
CA LYS A 396 13.54 -9.22 64.25
C LYS A 396 13.35 -8.36 65.49
N ASP A 397 12.24 -7.63 65.57
CA ASP A 397 11.90 -6.82 66.74
C ASP A 397 11.57 -7.70 67.96
N GLY A 398 10.92 -8.85 67.75
CA GLY A 398 10.70 -9.88 68.76
C GLY A 398 12.01 -10.43 69.33
N TYR A 399 12.93 -10.87 68.47
CA TYR A 399 14.26 -11.35 68.88
C TYR A 399 15.06 -10.27 69.60
N ARG A 400 14.99 -9.01 69.16
CA ARG A 400 15.67 -7.90 69.83
C ARG A 400 15.15 -7.68 71.25
N LYS A 401 13.82 -7.77 71.46
CA LYS A 401 13.23 -7.68 72.81
C LYS A 401 13.68 -8.84 73.70
N GLN A 402 13.60 -10.08 73.22
CA GLN A 402 14.06 -11.26 73.96
C GLN A 402 15.55 -11.19 74.32
N LEU A 403 16.39 -10.74 73.39
CA LEU A 403 17.82 -10.55 73.63
C LEU A 403 18.06 -9.52 74.74
N ASN A 404 17.34 -8.40 74.70
CA ASN A 404 17.44 -7.35 75.73
C ASN A 404 16.97 -7.86 77.10
N GLU A 405 15.87 -8.61 77.16
CA GLU A 405 15.37 -9.24 78.39
C GLU A 405 16.39 -10.21 78.97
N LEU A 406 16.90 -11.14 78.16
CA LEU A 406 17.90 -12.12 78.60
C LEU A 406 19.19 -11.41 79.05
N THR A 407 19.62 -10.38 78.34
CA THR A 407 20.77 -9.55 78.73
C THR A 407 20.56 -8.87 80.08
N SER A 408 19.34 -8.37 80.35
CA SER A 408 18.98 -7.78 81.65
C SER A 408 19.05 -8.81 82.78
N VAL A 409 18.50 -10.00 82.55
CA VAL A 409 18.54 -11.11 83.51
C VAL A 409 19.98 -11.56 83.79
N VAL A 410 20.81 -11.70 82.75
CA VAL A 410 22.24 -12.05 82.92
C VAL A 410 22.95 -11.00 83.78
N LYS A 411 22.77 -9.71 83.48
CA LYS A 411 23.35 -8.62 84.30
C LYS A 411 22.88 -8.67 85.76
N HIS A 412 21.61 -9.00 85.99
CA HIS A 412 21.07 -9.14 87.33
C HIS A 412 21.69 -10.33 88.08
N LEU A 413 21.79 -11.49 87.44
CA LEU A 413 22.42 -12.68 88.02
C LEU A 413 23.91 -12.47 88.29
N GLU A 414 24.62 -11.75 87.40
CA GLU A 414 26.02 -11.36 87.63
C GLU A 414 26.17 -10.49 88.87
N LYS A 415 25.27 -9.52 89.06
CA LYS A 415 25.25 -8.68 90.27
C LYS A 415 25.01 -9.51 91.53
N GLN A 416 24.02 -10.41 91.53
CA GLN A 416 23.75 -11.33 92.65
C GLN A 416 24.95 -12.23 92.96
N LYS A 417 25.62 -12.76 91.93
CA LYS A 417 26.84 -13.56 92.08
C LYS A 417 27.95 -12.76 92.76
N ILE A 418 28.18 -11.52 92.35
CA ILE A 418 29.20 -10.64 92.96
C ILE A 418 28.87 -10.33 94.42
N GLU A 419 27.60 -10.03 94.73
CA GLU A 419 27.13 -9.80 96.09
C GLU A 419 27.37 -11.03 96.98
N LEU A 420 27.05 -12.24 96.49
CA LEU A 420 27.27 -13.49 97.20
C LEU A 420 28.78 -13.77 97.41
N LEU A 421 29.60 -13.58 96.38
CA LEU A 421 31.06 -13.71 96.50
C LEU A 421 31.65 -12.74 97.53
N ASN A 422 31.14 -11.51 97.59
CA ASN A 422 31.55 -10.54 98.60
C ASN A 422 31.07 -10.95 100.01
N GLY A 423 29.88 -11.54 100.12
CA GLY A 423 29.39 -12.14 101.36
C GLY A 423 30.32 -13.26 101.87
N PHE A 424 30.72 -14.19 101.00
CA PHE A 424 31.68 -15.25 101.36
C PHE A 424 33.04 -14.68 101.78
N LYS A 425 33.58 -13.68 101.06
CA LYS A 425 34.83 -13.01 101.47
C LYS A 425 34.75 -12.43 102.88
N LYS A 426 33.64 -11.76 103.22
CA LYS A 426 33.40 -11.21 104.57
C LYS A 426 33.29 -12.33 105.61
N GLN A 427 32.61 -13.43 105.29
CA GLN A 427 32.53 -14.60 106.18
C GLN A 427 33.92 -15.20 106.42
N THR A 428 34.76 -15.34 105.40
CA THR A 428 36.15 -15.81 105.56
C THR A 428 36.94 -14.90 106.50
N GLN A 429 36.87 -13.58 106.31
CA GLN A 429 37.53 -12.61 107.20
C GLN A 429 37.02 -12.71 108.65
N LEU A 430 35.72 -12.88 108.84
CA LEU A 430 35.13 -13.06 110.17
C LEU A 430 35.64 -14.35 110.83
N ILE A 431 35.71 -15.45 110.07
CA ILE A 431 36.28 -16.73 110.56
C ILE A 431 37.72 -16.52 111.02
N ASP A 432 38.54 -15.80 110.26
CA ASP A 432 39.94 -15.52 110.63
C ASP A 432 40.04 -14.70 111.93
N VAL A 433 39.19 -13.68 112.09
CA VAL A 433 39.12 -12.88 113.32
C VAL A 433 38.69 -13.73 114.51
N LEU A 434 37.63 -14.53 114.36
CA LEU A 434 37.12 -15.42 115.42
C LEU A 434 38.16 -16.48 115.82
N LYS A 435 38.89 -17.05 114.86
CA LYS A 435 40.01 -17.98 115.14
C LYS A 435 41.11 -17.30 115.95
N LYS A 436 41.51 -16.08 115.60
CA LYS A 436 42.49 -15.30 116.38
C LYS A 436 41.99 -15.01 117.79
N GLN A 437 40.73 -14.57 117.93
CA GLN A 437 40.11 -14.33 119.22
C GLN A 437 40.08 -15.60 120.09
N LYS A 438 39.73 -16.76 119.50
CA LYS A 438 39.78 -18.05 120.18
C LYS A 438 41.19 -18.34 120.74
N ILE A 439 42.23 -18.18 119.93
CA ILE A 439 43.63 -18.38 120.37
C ILE A 439 43.99 -17.43 121.52
N HIS A 440 43.62 -16.15 121.44
CA HIS A 440 43.88 -15.19 122.52
C HIS A 440 43.19 -15.58 123.83
N VAL A 441 41.93 -16.03 123.77
CA VAL A 441 41.18 -16.49 124.94
C VAL A 441 41.78 -17.77 125.51
N GLU A 442 42.17 -18.73 124.67
CA GLU A 442 42.85 -19.96 125.11
C GLU A 442 44.20 -19.64 125.78
N ALA A 443 44.98 -18.70 125.24
CA ALA A 443 46.24 -18.26 125.84
C ALA A 443 46.04 -17.54 127.19
N LEU A 444 45.01 -16.68 127.32
CA LEU A 444 44.64 -16.06 128.59
C LEU A 444 44.24 -17.13 129.63
N LYS A 445 43.43 -18.12 129.23
CA LYS A 445 43.00 -19.21 130.11
C LYS A 445 44.17 -20.06 130.59
N LEU A 446 45.12 -20.37 129.70
CA LEU A 446 46.36 -21.06 130.05
C LEU A 446 47.19 -20.22 131.02
N GLY A 447 47.30 -18.91 130.77
CA GLY A 447 47.92 -17.94 131.67
C GLY A 447 47.32 -17.99 133.08
N GLU A 448 46.00 -17.86 133.20
CA GLU A 448 45.27 -17.97 134.48
C GLU A 448 45.56 -19.29 135.21
N MET A 449 45.63 -20.42 134.48
CA MET A 449 45.96 -21.72 135.06
C MET A 449 47.41 -21.77 135.56
N THR A 450 48.37 -21.29 134.77
CA THR A 450 49.77 -21.24 135.18
C THR A 450 49.98 -20.31 136.36
N GLU A 451 49.31 -19.15 136.39
CA GLU A 451 49.34 -18.22 137.53
C GLU A 451 48.82 -18.90 138.80
N ALA A 452 47.70 -19.63 138.70
CA ALA A 452 47.18 -20.42 139.81
C ALA A 452 48.13 -21.54 140.27
N GLU A 453 48.86 -22.19 139.36
CA GLU A 453 49.88 -23.18 139.69
C GLU A 453 51.14 -22.54 140.33
N TYR A 454 51.60 -21.41 139.82
CA TYR A 454 52.71 -20.64 140.41
C TYR A 454 52.38 -20.18 141.82
N LEU A 455 51.17 -19.66 142.06
CA LEU A 455 50.72 -19.27 143.40
C LEU A 455 50.68 -20.47 144.35
N LYS A 456 50.21 -21.65 143.90
CA LYS A 456 50.29 -22.88 144.71
C LYS A 456 51.72 -23.29 145.07
N ILE A 457 52.69 -23.09 144.17
CA ILE A 457 54.11 -23.36 144.44
C ILE A 457 54.69 -22.32 145.41
N LEU A 458 54.25 -21.07 145.37
CA LEU A 458 54.65 -20.04 146.34
C LEU A 458 54.05 -20.30 147.73
N ASP A 459 52.83 -20.81 147.79
CA ASP A 459 52.16 -21.26 149.03
C ASP A 459 52.69 -22.63 149.53
N TRP A 460 53.59 -23.30 148.79
CA TRP A 460 54.33 -24.44 149.34
C TRP A 460 55.32 -23.96 150.40
N ASN A 461 54.89 -24.05 151.65
CA ASN A 461 55.79 -23.99 152.80
C ASN A 461 56.92 -25.01 152.62
N PHE A 462 58.16 -24.53 152.52
CA PHE A 462 59.34 -25.31 152.88
C PHE A 462 59.35 -25.46 154.40
N ASP A 463 58.52 -26.36 154.94
CA ASP A 463 58.61 -26.73 156.34
C ASP A 463 59.90 -27.55 156.53
N LYS A 464 60.92 -26.89 157.07
CA LYS A 464 62.04 -27.50 157.79
C LYS A 464 61.95 -27.15 159.26
#